data_AF-A0AAU9M1E0-F1
#
_entry.id   AF-A0AAU9M1E0-F1
#
_cell.length_a   1.000
_cell.length_b   1.000
_cell.length_c   1.000
_cell.angle_alpha   90.00
_cell.angle_beta   90.00
_cell.angle_gamma   90.00
#
_symmetry.space_group_name_H-M   'P 1'
#
loop_
_entity.id
_entity.type
_entity.pdbx_description
1 polymer ?
#
loop_
_entity_poly.entity_id
_entity_poly.type
_entity_poly.pdbx_seq_one_letter_code
_entity_poly.pdbx_strand_id
1 'polypeptide(L)'
;MHIAQGVMKTINFNKLTSIGCKVKIWIADWFAQLNNKMGGDLNKIQTVGHYLIEIWKVADMNLEDGKVEFIWSFEEINARAREYWPLVMDIARRNKLPRITRCCQIMGQSEHDELTAAQIFYPSMQCADIFFLKADICQLGMDQRKVNVLAREYYDDIKSKNKPIVLSHHMLPGLLQGQEKMSKSNSSSAVFMDDEETEVNLKIKKAYCPPNIVDGNPCLEYIKYIVFPWFNEFKVERKEENGGEK
;
A
#
# COMPACT_ATOMS: atom_id res chain seq x y z
N MET A 1 -1.78 6.99 10.36
CA MET A 1 -1.81 6.24 9.06
C MET A 1 -2.63 7.05 8.07
N HIS A 2 -2.42 7.08 6.76
CA HIS A 2 -3.32 7.83 5.87
C HIS A 2 -4.50 7.00 5.34
N ILE A 3 -5.61 7.63 4.94
CA ILE A 3 -6.88 6.92 4.64
C ILE A 3 -6.80 5.90 3.50
N ALA A 4 -5.89 6.08 2.53
CA ALA A 4 -5.67 5.07 1.50
C ALA A 4 -5.05 3.76 2.05
N GLN A 5 -4.27 3.84 3.13
CA GLN A 5 -3.70 2.68 3.83
C GLN A 5 -4.67 2.09 4.85
N GLY A 6 -5.59 2.88 5.40
CA GLY A 6 -6.64 2.44 6.31
C GLY A 6 -7.91 2.07 5.56
N VAL A 7 -8.83 3.03 5.42
CA VAL A 7 -10.17 2.86 4.82
C VAL A 7 -10.14 2.15 3.46
N MET A 8 -9.39 2.67 2.47
CA MET A 8 -9.39 2.08 1.13
C MET A 8 -8.79 0.65 1.12
N LYS A 9 -7.86 0.38 2.02
CA LYS A 9 -7.28 -0.95 2.19
C LYS A 9 -8.31 -1.92 2.77
N THR A 10 -9.04 -1.50 3.81
CA THR A 10 -10.15 -2.26 4.37
C THR A 10 -11.19 -2.62 3.31
N ILE A 11 -11.67 -1.65 2.52
CA ILE A 11 -12.64 -1.90 1.42
C ILE A 11 -12.15 -3.02 0.50
N ASN A 12 -10.90 -2.92 0.04
CA ASN A 12 -10.35 -3.90 -0.90
C ASN A 12 -10.18 -5.28 -0.26
N PHE A 13 -9.77 -5.35 1.00
CA PHE A 13 -9.57 -6.61 1.70
C PHE A 13 -10.89 -7.28 2.08
N ASN A 14 -11.89 -6.52 2.53
CA ASN A 14 -13.23 -7.05 2.78
C ASN A 14 -13.87 -7.63 1.51
N LYS A 15 -13.64 -7.01 0.34
CA LYS A 15 -14.07 -7.57 -0.95
C LYS A 15 -13.37 -8.88 -1.30
N LEU A 16 -12.09 -9.04 -0.93
CA LEU A 16 -11.37 -10.28 -1.16
C LEU A 16 -11.81 -11.38 -0.19
N THR A 17 -11.97 -11.06 1.09
CA THR A 17 -12.40 -12.03 2.10
C THR A 17 -13.85 -12.46 1.90
N SER A 18 -14.72 -11.60 1.38
CA SER A 18 -16.11 -11.96 1.05
C SER A 18 -16.23 -12.95 -0.12
N ILE A 19 -15.22 -13.04 -0.99
CA ILE A 19 -15.16 -14.01 -2.09
C ILE A 19 -14.26 -15.23 -1.77
N GLY A 20 -13.90 -15.41 -0.48
CA GLY A 20 -13.19 -16.59 -0.01
C GLY A 20 -11.66 -16.51 -0.05
N CYS A 21 -11.08 -15.34 -0.30
CA CYS A 21 -9.62 -15.18 -0.19
C CYS A 21 -9.17 -15.12 1.27
N LYS A 22 -8.03 -15.75 1.57
CA LYS A 22 -7.26 -15.48 2.79
C LYS A 22 -6.26 -14.35 2.51
N VAL A 23 -6.29 -13.31 3.33
CA VAL A 23 -5.44 -12.11 3.18
C VAL A 23 -4.31 -12.16 4.20
N LYS A 24 -3.08 -12.00 3.73
CA LYS A 24 -1.89 -11.81 4.58
C LYS A 24 -1.46 -10.34 4.51
N ILE A 25 -1.47 -9.67 5.64
CA ILE A 25 -0.96 -8.31 5.80
C ILE A 25 0.48 -8.41 6.28
N TRP A 26 1.41 -8.15 5.37
CA TRP A 26 2.84 -8.15 5.63
C TRP A 26 3.26 -6.86 6.30
N ILE A 27 3.54 -6.91 7.60
CA ILE A 27 4.10 -5.80 8.37
C ILE A 27 5.59 -5.74 8.08
N ALA A 28 5.94 -4.94 7.09
CA ALA A 28 7.28 -4.84 6.51
C ALA A 28 8.24 -4.00 7.39
N ASP A 29 8.40 -4.36 8.65
CA ASP A 29 9.25 -3.69 9.64
C ASP A 29 10.73 -3.73 9.28
N TRP A 30 11.25 -4.88 8.84
CA TRP A 30 12.65 -4.98 8.39
C TRP A 30 12.88 -4.12 7.15
N PHE A 31 11.93 -4.10 6.23
CA PHE A 31 11.97 -3.26 5.04
C PHE A 31 11.92 -1.76 5.39
N ALA A 32 11.11 -1.36 6.36
CA ALA A 32 11.10 0.02 6.85
C ALA A 32 12.47 0.42 7.41
N GLN A 33 13.17 -0.50 8.09
CA GLN A 33 14.55 -0.28 8.56
C GLN A 33 15.53 -0.13 7.38
N LEU A 34 15.46 -1.02 6.38
CA LEU A 34 16.32 -0.95 5.17
C LEU A 34 16.12 0.35 4.38
N ASN A 35 14.94 0.96 4.44
CA ASN A 35 14.62 2.26 3.83
C ASN A 35 14.75 3.43 4.82
N ASN A 36 15.53 3.26 5.89
CA ASN A 36 15.86 4.27 6.90
C ASN A 36 14.65 5.02 7.51
N LYS A 37 13.50 4.36 7.61
CA LYS A 37 12.32 4.94 8.27
C LYS A 37 12.56 5.00 9.77
N MET A 38 12.08 6.07 10.41
CA MET A 38 12.34 6.34 11.83
C MET A 38 13.84 6.33 12.20
N GLY A 39 14.71 6.71 11.27
CA GLY A 39 16.16 6.67 11.46
C GLY A 39 16.75 5.25 11.55
N GLY A 40 16.03 4.24 11.05
CA GLY A 40 16.46 2.84 11.11
C GLY A 40 16.24 2.17 12.47
N ASP A 41 15.55 2.83 13.39
CA ASP A 41 15.24 2.32 14.72
C ASP A 41 14.10 1.28 14.65
N LEU A 42 14.47 0.00 14.74
CA LEU A 42 13.54 -1.11 14.61
C LEU A 42 12.45 -1.10 15.71
N ASN A 43 12.80 -0.69 16.93
CA ASN A 43 11.82 -0.62 18.02
C ASN A 43 10.73 0.41 17.71
N LYS A 44 11.12 1.60 17.22
CA LYS A 44 10.15 2.62 16.80
C LYS A 44 9.31 2.15 15.62
N ILE A 45 9.93 1.47 14.66
CA ILE A 45 9.23 0.89 13.51
C ILE A 45 8.18 -0.13 13.97
N GLN A 46 8.54 -1.02 14.89
CA GLN A 46 7.62 -2.04 15.42
C GLN A 46 6.51 -1.42 16.25
N THR A 47 6.79 -0.42 17.09
CA THR A 47 5.74 0.37 17.77
C THR A 47 4.74 0.95 16.77
N VAL A 48 5.22 1.53 15.66
CA VAL A 48 4.34 2.03 14.60
C VAL A 48 3.56 0.89 13.95
N GLY A 49 4.19 -0.26 13.68
CA GLY A 49 3.51 -1.43 13.13
C GLY A 49 2.35 -1.93 14.00
N HIS A 50 2.53 -1.96 15.32
CA HIS A 50 1.44 -2.28 16.26
C HIS A 50 0.31 -1.26 16.18
N TYR A 51 0.64 0.04 16.16
CA TYR A 51 -0.34 1.09 15.96
C TYR A 51 -1.10 0.96 14.63
N LEU A 52 -0.44 0.56 13.53
CA LEU A 52 -1.12 0.31 12.26
C LEU A 52 -2.09 -0.88 12.35
N ILE A 53 -1.71 -1.94 13.05
CA ILE A 53 -2.57 -3.11 13.32
C ILE A 53 -3.83 -2.69 14.09
N GLU A 54 -3.68 -1.88 15.15
CA GLU A 54 -4.82 -1.41 15.93
C GLU A 54 -5.79 -0.57 15.07
N ILE A 55 -5.27 0.27 14.17
CA ILE A 55 -6.12 0.99 13.20
C ILE A 55 -6.92 0.02 12.33
N TRP A 56 -6.28 -1.01 11.77
CA TRP A 56 -7.00 -1.96 10.91
C TRP A 56 -8.04 -2.77 11.68
N LYS A 57 -7.78 -3.10 12.95
CA LYS A 57 -8.76 -3.77 13.83
C LYS A 57 -10.01 -2.93 14.06
N VAL A 58 -9.89 -1.60 14.13
CA VAL A 58 -11.05 -0.71 14.33
C VAL A 58 -11.65 -0.18 13.03
N ALA A 59 -10.95 -0.28 11.90
CA ALA A 59 -11.40 0.21 10.59
C ALA A 59 -12.32 -0.77 9.85
N ASP A 60 -13.14 -1.55 10.57
CA ASP A 60 -14.11 -2.54 10.06
C ASP A 60 -13.50 -3.61 9.14
N MET A 61 -12.24 -3.98 9.36
CA MET A 61 -11.62 -5.05 8.58
C MET A 61 -12.15 -6.40 9.04
N ASN A 62 -12.55 -7.27 8.10
CA ASN A 62 -13.06 -8.59 8.43
C ASN A 62 -11.94 -9.51 8.94
N LEU A 63 -11.75 -9.53 10.26
CA LEU A 63 -10.79 -10.38 10.95
C LEU A 63 -11.38 -11.73 11.39
N GLU A 64 -12.66 -11.99 11.10
CA GLU A 64 -13.35 -13.22 11.50
C GLU A 64 -12.68 -14.46 10.88
N ASP A 65 -12.73 -15.57 11.61
CA ASP A 65 -12.22 -16.88 11.18
C ASP A 65 -10.77 -16.89 10.68
N GLY A 66 -9.96 -15.91 11.07
CA GLY A 66 -8.56 -15.79 10.60
C GLY A 66 -8.44 -15.54 9.10
N LYS A 67 -9.47 -14.96 8.46
CA LYS A 67 -9.45 -14.58 7.03
C LYS A 67 -8.38 -13.53 6.73
N VAL A 68 -8.04 -12.70 7.71
CA VAL A 68 -6.93 -11.74 7.65
C VAL A 68 -5.89 -12.10 8.70
N GLU A 69 -4.63 -12.19 8.28
CA GLU A 69 -3.50 -12.54 9.13
C GLU A 69 -2.44 -11.44 9.06
N PHE A 70 -2.00 -10.92 10.21
CA PHE A 70 -0.88 -9.97 10.30
C PHE A 70 0.41 -10.74 10.52
N ILE A 71 1.40 -10.56 9.65
CA ILE A 71 2.66 -11.29 9.69
C ILE A 71 3.81 -10.28 9.66
N TRP A 72 4.75 -10.40 10.60
CA TRP A 72 5.88 -9.48 10.75
C TRP A 72 7.08 -9.95 9.94
N SER A 73 7.62 -9.06 9.11
CA SER A 73 8.69 -9.43 8.18
C SER A 73 9.98 -9.84 8.90
N PHE A 74 10.37 -9.10 9.94
CA PHE A 74 11.56 -9.40 10.70
C PHE A 74 11.48 -10.76 11.38
N GLU A 75 10.38 -11.05 12.06
CA GLU A 75 10.18 -12.32 12.77
C GLU A 75 10.11 -13.50 11.79
N GLU A 76 9.26 -13.40 10.78
CA GLU A 76 8.97 -14.51 9.87
C GLU A 76 10.19 -14.88 9.00
N ILE A 77 10.92 -13.88 8.51
CA ILE A 77 12.14 -14.12 7.73
C ILE A 77 13.21 -14.77 8.61
N ASN A 78 13.40 -14.32 9.85
CA ASN A 78 14.40 -14.90 10.74
C ASN A 78 14.04 -16.33 11.16
N ALA A 79 12.76 -16.60 11.44
CA ALA A 79 12.28 -17.93 11.79
C ALA A 79 12.52 -18.95 10.67
N ARG A 80 12.43 -18.53 9.40
CA ARG A 80 12.61 -19.38 8.21
C ARG A 80 13.75 -18.91 7.31
N ALA A 81 14.84 -18.42 7.91
CA ALA A 81 15.97 -17.79 7.21
C ALA A 81 16.60 -18.71 6.14
N ARG A 82 16.66 -20.03 6.40
CA ARG A 82 17.20 -21.03 5.47
C ARG A 82 16.33 -21.22 4.21
N GLU A 83 15.05 -20.88 4.27
CA GLU A 83 14.14 -20.87 3.13
C GLU A 83 14.24 -19.53 2.38
N TYR A 84 14.24 -18.42 3.12
CA TYR A 84 14.12 -17.08 2.55
C TYR A 84 15.39 -16.58 1.84
N TRP A 85 16.55 -16.64 2.48
CA TRP A 85 17.76 -15.99 1.94
C TRP A 85 18.31 -16.64 0.66
N PRO A 86 18.27 -17.98 0.47
CA PRO A 86 18.64 -18.57 -0.81
C PRO A 86 17.79 -18.05 -1.97
N LEU A 87 16.49 -17.82 -1.74
CA LEU A 87 15.59 -17.26 -2.73
C LEU A 87 15.97 -15.81 -3.08
N VAL A 88 16.23 -14.97 -2.08
CA VAL A 88 16.71 -13.59 -2.29
C VAL A 88 18.00 -13.58 -3.13
N MET A 89 18.96 -14.43 -2.80
CA MET A 89 20.23 -14.52 -3.51
C MET A 89 20.08 -15.07 -4.94
N ASP A 90 19.16 -16.02 -5.16
CA ASP A 90 18.87 -16.54 -6.50
C ASP A 90 18.19 -15.49 -7.39
N ILE A 91 17.27 -14.69 -6.84
CA ILE A 91 16.67 -13.55 -7.54
C ILE A 91 17.76 -12.52 -7.88
N ALA A 92 18.60 -12.16 -6.91
CA ALA A 92 19.65 -11.18 -7.10
C ALA A 92 20.67 -11.61 -8.18
N ARG A 93 21.16 -12.86 -8.16
CA ARG A 93 22.18 -13.33 -9.12
C ARG A 93 21.67 -13.44 -10.56
N ARG A 94 20.36 -13.58 -10.77
CA ARG A 94 19.74 -13.66 -12.11
C ARG A 94 19.44 -12.30 -12.71
N ASN A 95 19.47 -11.25 -11.91
CA ASN A 95 19.11 -9.90 -12.33
C ASN A 95 20.33 -8.99 -12.39
N LYS A 96 20.47 -8.26 -13.49
CA LYS A 96 21.49 -7.21 -13.59
C LYS A 96 21.11 -6.04 -12.68
N LEU A 97 22.11 -5.37 -12.11
CA LEU A 97 21.90 -4.24 -11.21
C LEU A 97 20.91 -3.17 -11.75
N PRO A 98 20.97 -2.74 -13.03
CA PRO A 98 20.00 -1.77 -13.54
C PRO A 98 18.53 -2.22 -13.44
N ARG A 99 18.26 -3.52 -13.57
CA ARG A 99 16.90 -4.07 -13.44
C ARG A 99 16.38 -3.95 -12.00
N ILE A 100 17.25 -4.15 -11.02
CA ILE A 100 16.96 -4.00 -9.59
C ILE A 100 16.83 -2.51 -9.21
N THR A 101 17.73 -1.65 -9.70
CA THR A 101 17.67 -0.19 -9.48
C THR A 101 16.35 0.39 -9.99
N ARG A 102 15.85 -0.02 -11.16
CA ARG A 102 14.53 0.40 -11.66
C ARG A 102 13.37 0.07 -10.73
N CYS A 103 13.49 -0.99 -9.93
CA CYS A 103 12.48 -1.37 -8.94
C CYS A 103 12.55 -0.53 -7.66
N CYS A 104 13.58 0.29 -7.45
CA CYS A 104 13.71 1.11 -6.23
C CYS A 104 12.59 2.14 -6.05
N GLN A 105 11.82 2.43 -7.11
CA GLN A 105 10.61 3.24 -7.03
C GLN A 105 9.55 2.68 -6.06
N ILE A 106 9.53 1.36 -5.82
CA ILE A 106 8.59 0.73 -4.88
C ILE A 106 8.77 1.22 -3.44
N MET A 107 9.97 1.69 -3.10
CA MET A 107 10.31 2.25 -1.79
C MET A 107 10.41 3.79 -1.81
N GLY A 108 9.96 4.42 -2.91
CA GLY A 108 9.92 5.87 -3.10
C GLY A 108 11.26 6.50 -3.48
N GLN A 109 12.21 5.71 -3.98
CA GLN A 109 13.51 6.20 -4.46
C GLN A 109 13.54 6.25 -5.99
N SER A 110 14.33 7.16 -6.55
CA SER A 110 14.60 7.30 -7.97
C SER A 110 15.84 6.49 -8.39
N GLU A 111 16.00 6.27 -9.69
CA GLU A 111 17.20 5.61 -10.24
C GLU A 111 18.45 6.50 -10.19
N HIS A 112 18.27 7.79 -9.91
CA HIS A 112 19.32 8.80 -9.82
C HIS A 112 19.75 9.08 -8.38
N ASP A 113 19.05 8.50 -7.40
CA ASP A 113 19.37 8.70 -5.99
C ASP A 113 20.63 7.91 -5.60
N GLU A 114 21.37 8.40 -4.61
CA GLU A 114 22.46 7.64 -4.00
C GLU A 114 21.88 6.52 -3.14
N LEU A 115 21.80 5.32 -3.70
CA LEU A 115 21.22 4.15 -3.04
C LEU A 115 22.24 3.44 -2.16
N THR A 116 21.83 3.11 -0.95
CA THR A 116 22.58 2.18 -0.08
C THR A 116 22.51 0.75 -0.61
N ALA A 117 23.47 -0.10 -0.23
CA ALA A 117 23.43 -1.52 -0.58
C ALA A 117 22.14 -2.21 -0.08
N ALA A 118 21.68 -1.84 1.12
CA ALA A 118 20.41 -2.31 1.68
C ALA A 118 19.22 -2.03 0.75
N GLN A 119 19.16 -0.83 0.17
CA GLN A 119 18.15 -0.43 -0.79
C GLN A 119 18.24 -1.19 -2.12
N ILE A 120 19.43 -1.64 -2.52
CA ILE A 120 19.59 -2.54 -3.68
C ILE A 120 19.06 -3.95 -3.37
N PHE A 121 19.21 -4.44 -2.14
CA PHE A 121 18.64 -5.74 -1.75
C PHE A 121 17.11 -5.71 -1.61
N TYR A 122 16.55 -4.56 -1.26
CA TYR A 122 15.11 -4.40 -0.97
C TYR A 122 14.21 -4.98 -2.09
N PRO A 123 14.36 -4.65 -3.39
CA PRO A 123 13.51 -5.25 -4.42
C PRO A 123 13.63 -6.76 -4.54
N SER A 124 14.82 -7.32 -4.32
CA SER A 124 15.04 -8.78 -4.35
C SER A 124 14.35 -9.47 -3.18
N MET A 125 14.37 -8.83 -2.00
CA MET A 125 13.64 -9.27 -0.82
C MET A 125 12.12 -9.22 -1.03
N GLN A 126 11.58 -8.10 -1.53
CA GLN A 126 10.14 -7.99 -1.77
C GLN A 126 9.66 -8.92 -2.90
N CYS A 127 10.52 -9.22 -3.89
CA CYS A 127 10.26 -10.27 -4.86
C CYS A 127 10.20 -11.65 -4.20
N ALA A 128 11.14 -11.95 -3.29
CA ALA A 128 11.18 -13.21 -2.55
C ALA A 128 9.95 -13.41 -1.66
N ASP A 129 9.44 -12.34 -1.02
CA ASP A 129 8.24 -12.37 -0.17
C ASP A 129 7.05 -13.04 -0.88
N ILE A 130 6.87 -12.79 -2.18
CA ILE A 130 5.74 -13.32 -2.96
C ILE A 130 5.76 -14.86 -2.97
N PHE A 131 6.94 -15.47 -3.11
CA PHE A 131 7.09 -16.92 -3.09
C PHE A 131 7.10 -17.46 -1.66
N PHE A 132 7.79 -16.78 -0.77
CA PHE A 132 7.93 -17.16 0.64
C PHE A 132 6.60 -17.18 1.39
N LEU A 133 5.72 -16.24 1.07
CA LEU A 133 4.34 -16.18 1.57
C LEU A 133 3.37 -17.06 0.80
N LYS A 134 3.82 -17.64 -0.33
CA LYS A 134 3.04 -18.45 -1.27
C LYS A 134 1.79 -17.71 -1.73
N ALA A 135 1.96 -16.47 -2.17
CA ALA A 135 0.85 -15.61 -2.56
C ALA A 135 0.32 -15.96 -3.96
N ASP A 136 -0.97 -16.29 -4.06
CA ASP A 136 -1.65 -16.44 -5.35
C ASP A 136 -1.98 -15.08 -5.99
N ILE A 137 -2.24 -14.07 -5.16
CA ILE A 137 -2.62 -12.71 -5.57
C ILE A 137 -1.73 -11.69 -4.86
N CYS A 138 -0.99 -10.89 -5.62
CA CYS A 138 -0.28 -9.71 -5.13
C CYS A 138 -1.21 -8.50 -5.16
N GLN A 139 -1.92 -8.23 -4.05
CA GLN A 139 -2.79 -7.05 -3.92
C GLN A 139 -2.05 -5.87 -3.28
N LEU A 140 -1.48 -5.01 -4.13
CA LEU A 140 -0.65 -3.86 -3.75
C LEU A 140 -1.01 -2.64 -4.61
N GLY A 141 -0.49 -1.46 -4.27
CA GLY A 141 -0.71 -0.25 -5.07
C GLY A 141 -0.08 -0.35 -6.45
N MET A 142 -0.53 0.48 -7.40
CA MET A 142 0.07 0.57 -8.73
C MET A 142 1.57 0.92 -8.70
N ASP A 143 2.02 1.62 -7.67
CA ASP A 143 3.42 1.96 -7.43
C ASP A 143 4.31 0.73 -7.14
N GLN A 144 3.72 -0.39 -6.72
CA GLN A 144 4.42 -1.65 -6.46
C GLN A 144 4.50 -2.56 -7.71
N ARG A 145 3.97 -2.12 -8.87
CA ARG A 145 3.88 -2.95 -10.07
C ARG A 145 5.22 -3.49 -10.55
N LYS A 146 6.31 -2.71 -10.47
CA LYS A 146 7.62 -3.10 -11.01
C LYS A 146 8.21 -4.36 -10.36
N VAL A 147 8.07 -4.51 -9.04
CA VAL A 147 8.54 -5.71 -8.33
C VAL A 147 7.60 -6.90 -8.54
N ASN A 148 6.30 -6.66 -8.68
CA ASN A 148 5.35 -7.72 -9.05
C ASN A 148 5.64 -8.27 -10.47
N VAL A 149 6.05 -7.41 -11.40
CA VAL A 149 6.52 -7.83 -12.73
C VAL A 149 7.84 -8.59 -12.61
N LEU A 150 8.79 -8.13 -11.78
CA LEU A 150 10.04 -8.86 -11.49
C LEU A 150 9.77 -10.28 -10.98
N ALA A 151 8.78 -10.45 -10.10
CA ALA A 151 8.40 -11.77 -9.61
C ALA A 151 7.87 -12.67 -10.73
N ARG A 152 7.02 -12.13 -11.63
CA ARG A 152 6.51 -12.89 -12.78
C ARG A 152 7.60 -13.27 -13.78
N GLU A 153 8.57 -12.39 -14.01
CA GLU A 153 9.78 -12.69 -14.80
C GLU A 153 10.59 -13.81 -14.13
N TYR A 154 10.76 -13.76 -12.82
CA TYR A 154 11.47 -14.81 -12.08
C TYR A 154 10.73 -16.16 -12.13
N TYR A 155 9.38 -16.19 -12.13
CA TYR A 155 8.61 -17.42 -12.39
C TYR A 155 8.94 -18.04 -13.77
N ASP A 156 9.16 -17.22 -14.81
CA ASP A 156 9.57 -17.70 -16.13
C ASP A 156 10.98 -18.31 -16.09
N ASP A 157 11.92 -17.64 -15.40
CA ASP A 157 13.31 -18.10 -15.27
C ASP A 157 13.43 -19.47 -14.57
N ILE A 158 12.56 -19.73 -13.59
CA ILE A 158 12.49 -21.01 -12.89
C ILE A 158 11.50 -21.99 -13.51
N LYS A 159 10.87 -21.64 -14.65
CA LYS A 159 9.90 -22.45 -15.40
C LYS A 159 8.69 -22.91 -14.55
N SER A 160 8.29 -22.10 -13.58
CA SER A 160 7.13 -22.39 -12.73
C SER A 160 5.86 -21.80 -13.35
N LYS A 161 4.80 -22.62 -13.44
CA LYS A 161 3.53 -22.25 -14.07
C LYS A 161 2.59 -21.46 -13.14
N ASN A 162 2.84 -21.50 -11.83
CA ASN A 162 1.95 -20.93 -10.82
C ASN A 162 2.23 -19.44 -10.59
N LYS A 163 2.19 -18.64 -11.66
CA LYS A 163 2.47 -17.21 -11.58
C LYS A 163 1.39 -16.50 -10.76
N PRO A 164 1.76 -15.59 -9.84
CA PRO A 164 0.82 -14.82 -9.05
C PRO A 164 0.05 -13.86 -9.96
N ILE A 165 -1.22 -13.67 -9.62
CA ILE A 165 -2.06 -12.62 -10.20
C ILE A 165 -1.64 -11.29 -9.58
N VAL A 166 -1.39 -10.28 -10.41
CA VAL A 166 -1.06 -8.92 -9.95
C VAL A 166 -2.33 -8.09 -9.97
N LEU A 167 -2.92 -7.88 -8.78
CA LEU A 167 -4.15 -7.12 -8.60
C LEU A 167 -3.82 -5.75 -8.02
N SER A 168 -3.39 -4.83 -8.88
CA SER A 168 -2.99 -3.49 -8.46
C SER A 168 -4.18 -2.56 -8.26
N HIS A 169 -4.24 -1.86 -7.13
CA HIS A 169 -5.29 -0.87 -6.85
C HIS A 169 -4.87 0.56 -7.20
N HIS A 170 -5.88 1.40 -7.45
CA HIS A 170 -5.73 2.82 -7.77
C HIS A 170 -4.99 3.58 -6.66
N MET A 171 -4.13 4.53 -7.03
CA MET A 171 -3.41 5.38 -6.08
C MET A 171 -4.28 6.57 -5.72
N LEU A 172 -4.77 6.62 -4.48
CA LEU A 172 -5.57 7.75 -4.04
C LEU A 172 -4.73 9.05 -4.07
N PRO A 173 -5.20 10.12 -4.74
CA PRO A 173 -4.43 11.35 -4.88
C PRO A 173 -4.32 12.13 -3.57
N GLY A 174 -3.36 13.04 -3.51
CA GLY A 174 -3.30 14.06 -2.48
C GLY A 174 -4.37 15.13 -2.70
N LEU A 175 -4.75 15.84 -1.65
CA LEU A 175 -5.82 16.85 -1.71
C LEU A 175 -5.45 18.11 -2.52
N LEU A 176 -4.17 18.35 -2.79
CA LEU A 176 -3.74 19.54 -3.54
C LEU A 176 -3.58 19.23 -5.03
N GLN A 177 -3.66 20.28 -5.86
CA GLN A 177 -3.55 20.14 -7.31
C GLN A 177 -2.23 19.48 -7.73
N GLY A 178 -2.30 18.54 -8.68
CA GLY A 178 -1.13 17.87 -9.25
C GLY A 178 -0.50 16.78 -8.38
N GLN A 179 -1.12 16.45 -7.23
CA GLN A 179 -0.62 15.37 -6.36
C GLN A 179 -1.24 14.02 -6.72
N GLU A 180 -0.59 13.29 -7.62
CA GLU A 180 -1.05 11.97 -8.07
C GLU A 180 -1.11 10.90 -6.96
N LYS A 181 -0.41 11.12 -5.84
CA LYS A 181 -0.37 10.19 -4.71
C LYS A 181 -0.33 10.95 -3.39
N MET A 182 -1.15 10.51 -2.44
CA MET A 182 -1.08 10.97 -1.06
C MET A 182 0.30 10.69 -0.43
N SER A 183 0.90 11.70 0.20
CA SER A 183 2.22 11.59 0.81
C SER A 183 2.19 12.01 2.28
N LYS A 184 3.06 11.38 3.09
CA LYS A 184 3.23 11.72 4.50
C LYS A 184 4.06 12.99 4.71
N SER A 185 4.75 13.47 3.69
CA SER A 185 5.65 14.63 3.77
C SER A 185 4.89 15.96 3.82
N ASN A 186 3.68 16.02 3.27
CA ASN A 186 2.82 17.19 3.38
C ASN A 186 1.52 16.82 4.12
N SER A 187 1.47 17.14 5.42
CA SER A 187 0.32 16.82 6.28
C SER A 187 -1.00 17.45 5.82
N SER A 188 -0.95 18.59 5.12
CA SER A 188 -2.16 19.23 4.57
C SER A 188 -2.72 18.54 3.33
N SER A 189 -1.91 17.69 2.68
CA SER A 189 -2.32 16.96 1.48
C SER A 189 -2.95 15.58 1.72
N ALA A 190 -2.91 15.12 2.97
CA ALA A 190 -3.32 13.78 3.34
C ALA A 190 -4.29 13.83 4.51
N VAL A 191 -5.39 13.08 4.39
CA VAL A 191 -6.25 12.77 5.54
C VAL A 191 -5.67 11.54 6.25
N PHE A 192 -5.51 11.66 7.55
CA PHE A 192 -5.03 10.58 8.41
C PHE A 192 -6.18 9.92 9.16
N MET A 193 -5.98 8.65 9.53
CA MET A 193 -6.95 7.83 10.27
C MET A 193 -7.20 8.35 11.68
N ASP A 194 -6.31 9.19 12.18
CA ASP A 194 -6.30 9.82 13.50
C ASP A 194 -6.49 11.34 13.45
N ASP A 195 -6.84 11.89 12.28
CA ASP A 195 -7.27 13.30 12.20
C ASP A 195 -8.60 13.48 12.95
N GLU A 196 -8.72 14.57 13.70
CA GLU A 196 -10.01 14.97 14.27
C GLU A 196 -10.97 15.46 13.19
N GLU A 197 -12.27 15.43 13.47
CA GLU A 197 -13.31 15.91 12.54
C GLU A 197 -13.02 17.33 12.02
N THR A 198 -12.56 18.22 12.90
CA THR A 198 -12.23 19.60 12.53
C THR A 198 -11.06 19.68 11.54
N GLU A 199 -10.08 18.80 11.66
CA GLU A 199 -8.93 18.71 10.76
C GLU A 199 -9.33 18.14 9.41
N VAL A 200 -10.16 17.08 9.39
CA VAL A 200 -10.73 16.52 8.16
C VAL A 200 -11.50 17.59 7.40
N ASN A 201 -12.42 18.29 8.07
CA ASN A 201 -13.21 19.37 7.48
C ASN A 201 -12.34 20.49 6.92
N LEU A 202 -11.28 20.89 7.63
CA LEU A 202 -10.35 21.91 7.17
C LEU A 202 -9.56 21.47 5.93
N LYS A 203 -9.10 20.21 5.90
CA LYS A 203 -8.35 19.63 4.77
C LYS A 203 -9.23 19.53 3.53
N ILE A 204 -10.45 19.00 3.67
CA ILE A 204 -11.42 18.91 2.57
C ILE A 204 -11.81 20.29 2.05
N LYS A 205 -12.02 21.28 2.93
CA LYS A 205 -12.31 22.67 2.52
C LYS A 205 -11.21 23.31 1.69
N LYS A 206 -9.95 22.90 1.90
CA LYS A 206 -8.77 23.40 1.16
C LYS A 206 -8.40 22.53 -0.05
N ALA A 207 -9.11 21.43 -0.26
CA ALA A 207 -8.81 20.51 -1.34
C ALA A 207 -9.06 21.14 -2.71
N TYR A 208 -8.29 20.72 -3.69
CA TYR A 208 -8.49 21.08 -5.09
C TYR A 208 -9.79 20.44 -5.60
N CYS A 209 -10.82 21.26 -5.81
CA CYS A 209 -12.11 20.81 -6.34
C CYS A 209 -12.66 21.86 -7.33
N PRO A 210 -12.03 22.01 -8.50
CA PRO A 210 -12.49 22.94 -9.53
C PRO A 210 -13.90 22.58 -10.05
N PRO A 211 -14.75 23.59 -10.35
CA PRO A 211 -16.09 23.34 -10.87
C PRO A 211 -16.02 22.74 -12.28
N ASN A 212 -16.87 21.73 -12.53
CA ASN A 212 -17.03 21.05 -13.82
C ASN A 212 -15.77 20.38 -14.39
N ILE A 213 -14.74 20.15 -13.57
CA ILE A 213 -13.55 19.41 -13.96
C ILE A 213 -13.50 18.11 -13.15
N VAL A 214 -13.58 16.98 -13.87
CA VAL A 214 -13.53 15.63 -13.30
C VAL A 214 -12.09 15.15 -13.20
N ASP A 215 -11.32 15.33 -14.27
CA ASP A 215 -9.95 14.82 -14.35
C ASP A 215 -9.03 15.50 -13.34
N GLY A 216 -8.34 14.68 -12.54
CA GLY A 216 -7.41 15.16 -11.51
C GLY A 216 -8.09 15.80 -10.29
N ASN A 217 -9.39 15.59 -10.09
CA ASN A 217 -10.13 16.12 -8.94
C ASN A 217 -10.08 15.13 -7.75
N PRO A 218 -9.27 15.40 -6.70
CA PRO A 218 -9.15 14.51 -5.56
C PRO A 218 -10.45 14.29 -4.79
N CYS A 219 -11.35 15.28 -4.72
CA CYS A 219 -12.63 15.10 -4.03
C CYS A 219 -13.51 14.05 -4.73
N LEU A 220 -13.57 14.09 -6.07
CA LEU A 220 -14.31 13.10 -6.85
C LEU A 220 -13.68 11.71 -6.79
N GLU A 221 -12.35 11.65 -6.75
CA GLU A 221 -11.59 10.41 -6.54
C GLU A 221 -11.93 9.77 -5.18
N TYR A 222 -12.06 10.57 -4.12
CA TYR A 222 -12.41 10.06 -2.79
C TYR A 222 -13.85 9.56 -2.76
N ILE A 223 -14.76 10.26 -3.43
CA ILE A 223 -16.14 9.79 -3.59
C ILE A 223 -16.16 8.44 -4.32
N LYS A 224 -15.42 8.32 -5.43
CA LYS A 224 -15.37 7.12 -6.28
C LYS A 224 -14.76 5.90 -5.60
N TYR A 225 -13.65 6.08 -4.88
CA TYR A 225 -12.87 4.96 -4.35
C TYR A 225 -13.05 4.71 -2.85
N ILE A 226 -13.67 5.64 -2.13
CA ILE A 226 -13.96 5.49 -0.69
C ILE A 226 -15.46 5.52 -0.43
N VAL A 227 -16.14 6.63 -0.77
CA VAL A 227 -17.53 6.83 -0.35
C VAL A 227 -18.47 5.83 -1.01
N PHE A 228 -18.48 5.74 -2.34
CA PHE A 228 -19.33 4.78 -3.05
C PHE A 228 -19.04 3.32 -2.66
N PRO A 229 -17.78 2.85 -2.58
CA PRO A 229 -17.54 1.46 -2.20
C PRO A 229 -17.82 1.14 -0.73
N TRP A 230 -17.86 2.15 0.15
CA TRP A 230 -18.17 1.97 1.57
C TRP A 230 -19.68 1.98 1.83
N PHE A 231 -20.40 2.97 1.29
CA PHE A 231 -21.81 3.18 1.57
C PHE A 231 -22.76 2.62 0.50
N ASN A 232 -22.26 2.28 -0.70
CA ASN A 232 -23.02 1.95 -1.91
C ASN A 232 -23.91 3.08 -2.45
N GLU A 233 -23.99 4.21 -1.75
CA GLU A 233 -24.70 5.42 -2.15
C GLU A 233 -23.87 6.67 -1.80
N PHE A 234 -24.24 7.81 -2.39
CA PHE A 234 -23.66 9.10 -2.07
C PHE A 234 -24.75 10.16 -2.11
N LYS A 235 -25.14 10.64 -0.93
CA LYS A 235 -26.15 11.69 -0.77
C LYS A 235 -25.49 13.07 -0.70
N VAL A 236 -25.99 14.03 -1.47
CA VAL A 236 -25.54 15.42 -1.44
C VAL A 236 -26.60 16.27 -0.75
N GLU A 237 -26.35 16.60 0.52
CA GLU A 237 -27.21 17.48 1.29
C GLU A 237 -26.88 18.95 1.01
N ARG A 238 -27.84 19.67 0.43
CA ARG A 238 -27.69 21.08 0.07
C ARG A 238 -29.04 21.80 0.19
N LYS A 239 -28.98 23.09 0.45
CA LYS A 239 -30.17 23.95 0.55
C LYS A 239 -31.02 23.90 -0.73
N GLU A 240 -32.33 24.11 -0.60
CA GLU A 240 -33.28 24.18 -1.73
C GLU A 240 -32.85 25.16 -2.83
N GLU A 241 -32.29 26.31 -2.46
CA GLU A 241 -31.75 27.31 -3.41
C GLU A 241 -30.65 26.76 -4.33
N ASN A 242 -29.94 25.71 -3.88
CA ASN A 242 -28.91 25.02 -4.65
C ASN A 242 -29.43 23.71 -5.27
N GLY A 243 -30.73 23.47 -5.27
CA GLY A 243 -31.40 22.34 -5.92
C GLY A 243 -31.61 21.09 -5.05
N GLY A 244 -31.70 21.27 -3.72
CA GLY A 244 -32.17 20.27 -2.75
C GLY A 244 -31.30 19.02 -2.61
N GLU A 245 -31.70 18.12 -1.72
CA GLU A 245 -31.04 16.81 -1.52
C GLU A 245 -31.07 15.98 -2.81
N LYS A 246 -29.96 15.27 -3.09
CA LYS A 246 -29.82 14.37 -4.23
C LYS A 246 -29.07 13.11 -3.87
#